data_AF-A0A4T0W7Z1-F1
#
_entry.id   AF-A0A4T0W7Z1-F1
#
_cell.length_a   1.000
_cell.length_b   1.000
_cell.length_c   1.000
_cell.angle_alpha   90.00
_cell.angle_beta   90.00
_cell.angle_gamma   90.00
#
_symmetry.space_group_name_H-M   'P 1'
#
loop_
_entity.id
_entity.type
_entity.pdbx_description
1 polymer ?
#
loop_
_entity_poly.entity_id
_entity_poly.type
_entity_poly.pdbx_seq_one_letter_code
_entity_poly.pdbx_strand_id
1 'polypeptide(L)'
;MLFKEIAVAYFFGLAASSPVLGAPPASSDGLPGVDSDSFKPDWKTIEADFKEQLSKTKNGQALSKRLNTHSATNVGLGQIIYAAGSAAYNHVKSISNWNEAREQFTQLTTKIMIDHNPYPTEAVAAICYNKGYDVRDRRGIYGLTSQELAIWPLKTDYDCFYMGKNNAFWSQGDGGTINARLPGFLLKSFH
;
A
#
# COMPACT_ATOMS: atom_id res chain seq x y z
N MET A 1 -41.91 -33.03 50.99
CA MET A 1 -41.32 -31.74 50.55
C MET A 1 -41.17 -31.80 49.04
N LEU A 2 -41.87 -30.92 48.34
CA LEU A 2 -41.92 -30.79 46.88
C LEU A 2 -40.52 -30.49 46.31
N PHE A 3 -40.08 -31.24 45.29
CA PHE A 3 -39.11 -30.75 44.33
C PHE A 3 -39.85 -30.52 43.00
N LYS A 4 -39.84 -29.25 42.59
CA LYS A 4 -40.59 -28.68 41.48
C LYS A 4 -39.73 -28.75 40.21
N GLU A 5 -40.39 -29.10 39.13
CA GLU A 5 -39.90 -29.28 37.76
C GLU A 5 -39.16 -28.07 37.18
N ILE A 6 -38.18 -28.34 36.29
CA ILE A 6 -37.88 -27.51 35.13
C ILE A 6 -37.53 -28.44 33.96
N ALA A 7 -38.46 -28.61 33.03
CA ALA A 7 -38.22 -29.20 31.73
C ALA A 7 -37.77 -28.09 30.76
N VAL A 8 -36.57 -28.22 30.20
CA VAL A 8 -36.10 -27.37 29.10
C VAL A 8 -36.20 -28.17 27.81
N ALA A 9 -37.18 -27.80 26.97
CA ALA A 9 -37.39 -28.37 25.65
C ALA A 9 -36.33 -27.85 24.67
N TYR A 10 -35.59 -28.76 24.04
CA TYR A 10 -34.72 -28.46 22.89
C TYR A 10 -35.56 -28.35 21.62
N PHE A 11 -35.62 -27.16 21.02
CA PHE A 11 -36.12 -26.97 19.66
C PHE A 11 -34.99 -27.26 18.66
N PHE A 12 -35.08 -28.41 17.97
CA PHE A 12 -34.32 -28.65 16.73
C PHE A 12 -35.00 -27.91 15.58
N GLY A 13 -34.41 -26.80 15.14
CA GLY A 13 -34.77 -26.14 13.88
C GLY A 13 -34.19 -26.90 12.69
N LEU A 14 -35.05 -27.50 11.88
CA LEU A 14 -34.72 -28.00 10.54
C LEU A 14 -34.67 -26.81 9.57
N ALA A 15 -33.48 -26.46 9.09
CA ALA A 15 -33.34 -25.57 7.94
C ALA A 15 -33.30 -26.41 6.66
N ALA A 16 -34.33 -26.26 5.83
CA ALA A 16 -34.42 -26.83 4.50
C ALA A 16 -33.42 -26.13 3.56
N SER A 17 -32.52 -26.89 2.95
CA SER A 17 -31.67 -26.42 1.85
C SER A 17 -32.44 -26.58 0.53
N SER A 18 -32.91 -25.46 -0.03
CA SER A 18 -33.39 -25.41 -1.42
C SER A 18 -32.21 -25.47 -2.39
N PRO A 19 -32.27 -26.25 -3.49
CA PRO A 19 -31.26 -26.20 -4.54
C PRO A 19 -31.49 -24.93 -5.39
N VAL A 20 -30.53 -24.01 -5.38
CA VAL A 20 -30.52 -22.89 -6.33
C VAL A 20 -30.08 -23.42 -7.70
N LEU A 21 -31.03 -23.39 -8.63
CA LEU A 21 -30.82 -23.57 -10.06
C LEU A 21 -29.82 -22.54 -10.60
N GLY A 22 -28.82 -23.04 -11.35
CA GLY A 22 -28.24 -22.42 -12.54
C GLY A 22 -27.84 -20.95 -12.46
N ALA A 23 -26.65 -20.67 -11.91
CA ALA A 23 -25.91 -19.47 -12.29
C ALA A 23 -25.18 -19.72 -13.63
N PRO A 24 -25.24 -18.81 -14.61
CA PRO A 24 -24.42 -18.91 -15.83
C PRO A 24 -22.92 -18.84 -15.45
N PRO A 25 -22.02 -19.45 -16.24
CA PRO A 25 -20.59 -19.40 -15.97
C PRO A 25 -20.16 -17.94 -15.93
N ALA A 26 -19.54 -17.54 -14.82
CA ALA A 26 -18.87 -16.26 -14.71
C ALA A 26 -17.86 -16.17 -15.85
N SER A 27 -18.14 -15.30 -16.81
CA SER A 27 -17.20 -14.88 -17.83
C SER A 27 -15.99 -14.30 -17.11
N SER A 28 -14.86 -15.00 -17.25
CA SER A 28 -13.54 -14.50 -16.92
C SER A 28 -13.17 -13.39 -17.89
N ASP A 29 -13.80 -12.23 -17.77
CA ASP A 29 -13.27 -11.01 -18.37
C ASP A 29 -12.12 -10.54 -17.49
N GLY A 30 -11.00 -11.26 -17.61
CA GLY A 30 -9.70 -10.77 -17.21
C GLY A 30 -9.45 -9.50 -18.02
N LEU A 31 -9.58 -8.35 -17.36
CA LEU A 31 -8.96 -7.12 -17.85
C LEU A 31 -7.49 -7.46 -18.16
N PRO A 32 -6.96 -7.03 -19.31
CA PRO A 32 -5.58 -7.33 -19.65
C PRO A 32 -4.73 -6.70 -18.56
N GLY A 33 -4.13 -7.54 -17.71
CA GLY A 33 -3.03 -7.11 -16.88
C GLY A 33 -2.04 -6.49 -17.84
N VAL A 34 -1.70 -5.22 -17.62
CA VAL A 34 -0.63 -4.58 -18.36
C VAL A 34 0.59 -5.48 -18.18
N ASP A 35 1.01 -6.13 -19.27
CA ASP A 35 2.19 -6.97 -19.28
C ASP A 35 3.34 -6.18 -18.66
N SER A 36 4.01 -6.77 -17.67
CA SER A 36 5.18 -6.20 -17.00
C SER A 36 6.33 -5.84 -17.97
N ASP A 37 6.22 -6.22 -19.23
CA ASP A 37 7.17 -5.96 -20.31
C ASP A 37 7.20 -4.49 -20.77
N SER A 38 6.17 -3.68 -20.47
CA SER A 38 6.11 -2.26 -20.84
C SER A 38 6.78 -1.32 -19.83
N PHE A 39 6.92 -1.75 -18.57
CA PHE A 39 7.45 -0.91 -17.50
C PHE A 39 8.99 -0.94 -17.46
N LYS A 40 9.61 0.01 -18.15
CA LYS A 40 11.07 0.19 -18.21
C LYS A 40 11.47 1.57 -17.67
N PRO A 41 11.46 1.76 -16.34
CA PRO A 41 11.81 3.04 -15.74
C PRO A 41 13.26 3.44 -16.04
N ASP A 42 13.47 4.71 -16.39
CA ASP A 42 14.80 5.31 -16.45
C ASP A 42 15.32 5.57 -15.04
N TRP A 43 15.94 4.54 -14.46
CA TRP A 43 16.44 4.60 -13.09
C TRP A 43 17.48 5.70 -12.86
N LYS A 44 18.22 6.12 -13.88
CA LYS A 44 19.22 7.19 -13.73
C LYS A 44 18.52 8.53 -13.51
N THR A 45 17.49 8.82 -14.29
CA THR A 45 16.70 10.04 -14.14
C THR A 45 15.90 10.00 -12.84
N ILE A 46 15.27 8.86 -12.51
CA ILE A 46 14.54 8.68 -11.24
C ILE A 46 15.44 8.93 -10.03
N GLU A 47 16.67 8.41 -10.05
CA GLU A 47 17.64 8.58 -8.97
C GLU A 47 18.08 10.05 -8.81
N ALA A 48 18.21 10.78 -9.92
CA ALA A 48 18.51 12.20 -9.90
C ALA A 48 17.36 13.01 -9.29
N ASP A 49 16.12 12.74 -9.72
CA ASP A 49 14.90 13.35 -9.19
C ASP A 49 14.74 13.06 -7.70
N PHE A 50 14.91 11.80 -7.28
CA PHE A 50 14.86 11.41 -5.87
C PHE A 50 15.85 12.21 -5.01
N LYS A 51 17.11 12.31 -5.44
CA LYS A 51 18.14 13.07 -4.72
C LYS A 51 17.80 14.56 -4.64
N GLU A 52 17.28 15.13 -5.73
CA GLU A 52 16.81 16.51 -5.75
C GLU A 52 15.68 16.72 -4.73
N GLN A 53 14.65 15.88 -4.76
CA GLN A 53 13.52 15.98 -3.83
C GLN A 53 13.96 15.76 -2.38
N LEU A 54 14.85 14.80 -2.13
CA LEU A 54 15.40 14.55 -0.79
C LEU A 54 16.18 15.77 -0.27
N SER A 55 16.97 16.44 -1.11
CA SER A 55 17.67 17.68 -0.70
C SER A 55 16.69 18.80 -0.33
N LYS A 56 15.60 18.96 -1.08
CA LYS A 56 14.53 19.92 -0.78
C LYS A 56 13.85 19.60 0.55
N THR A 57 13.59 18.32 0.83
CA THR A 57 12.97 17.91 2.10
C THR A 57 13.84 18.20 3.33
N LYS A 58 15.16 18.07 3.20
CA LYS A 58 16.12 18.34 4.29
C LYS A 58 16.25 19.83 4.58
N ASN A 59 16.11 20.67 3.56
CA ASN A 59 16.27 22.11 3.66
C ASN A 59 14.94 22.85 3.93
N GLY A 60 13.79 22.18 3.77
CA GLY A 60 12.45 22.78 3.88
C GLY A 60 11.82 22.65 5.27
N GLN A 61 11.80 23.74 6.04
CA GLN A 61 11.14 23.79 7.37
C GLN A 61 9.61 23.56 7.33
N ALA A 62 8.95 23.89 6.22
CA ALA A 62 7.52 23.65 6.05
C ALA A 62 7.18 22.17 5.84
N LEU A 63 8.12 21.40 5.27
CA LEU A 63 7.90 20.00 4.95
C LEU A 63 8.10 19.11 6.19
N SER A 64 9.04 19.45 7.08
CA SER A 64 9.22 18.75 8.34
C SER A 64 7.96 18.77 9.22
N LYS A 65 7.12 19.81 9.12
CA LYS A 65 5.81 19.87 9.79
C LYS A 65 4.77 18.89 9.24
N ARG A 66 4.92 18.43 8.00
CA ARG A 66 3.99 17.49 7.34
C ARG A 66 4.36 16.03 7.54
N LEU A 67 5.60 15.76 7.98
CA LEU A 67 6.09 14.42 8.23
C LEU A 67 5.69 13.95 9.62
N ASN A 68 5.61 12.63 9.79
CA ASN A 68 5.39 12.05 11.11
C ASN A 68 6.56 12.37 12.06
N THR A 69 6.30 13.21 13.08
CA THR A 69 7.32 13.76 13.99
C THR A 69 7.54 12.96 15.27
N HIS A 70 6.99 11.73 15.40
CA HIS A 70 7.11 10.94 16.62
C HIS A 70 8.56 10.61 17.02
N SER A 71 9.50 10.57 16.07
CA SER A 71 10.93 10.43 16.35
C SER A 71 11.80 10.93 15.19
N ALA A 72 13.09 11.19 15.44
CA ALA A 72 14.05 11.56 14.38
C ALA A 72 14.16 10.49 13.27
N THR A 73 14.12 9.21 13.64
CA THR A 73 14.06 8.08 12.69
C THR A 73 12.82 8.16 11.81
N ASN A 74 11.65 8.43 12.39
CA ASN A 74 10.39 8.57 11.64
C ASN A 74 10.42 9.78 10.70
N VAL A 75 11.00 10.90 11.14
CA VAL A 75 11.19 12.08 10.28
C VAL A 75 12.11 11.74 9.10
N GLY A 76 13.24 11.09 9.34
CA GLY A 76 14.17 10.70 8.28
C GLY A 76 13.56 9.73 7.26
N LEU A 77 12.82 8.72 7.73
CA LEU A 77 12.10 7.80 6.84
C LEU A 77 10.96 8.50 6.09
N GLY A 78 10.26 9.42 6.73
CA GLY A 78 9.23 10.26 6.09
C GLY A 78 9.81 11.15 4.98
N GLN A 79 11.02 11.71 5.17
CA GLN A 79 11.72 12.46 4.12
C GLN A 79 12.02 11.60 2.89
N ILE A 80 12.45 10.35 3.10
CA ILE A 80 12.68 9.39 2.02
C ILE A 80 11.37 9.05 1.30
N ILE A 81 10.29 8.80 2.04
CA ILE A 81 8.98 8.47 1.46
C ILE A 81 8.46 9.63 0.62
N TYR A 82 8.54 10.85 1.12
CA TYR A 82 8.13 12.04 0.37
C TYR A 82 8.95 12.22 -0.91
N ALA A 83 10.28 12.07 -0.81
CA ALA A 83 11.16 12.20 -1.96
C ALA A 83 10.88 11.10 -3.01
N ALA A 84 10.63 9.87 -2.55
CA ALA A 84 10.26 8.74 -3.39
C ALA A 84 8.94 8.97 -4.14
N GLY A 85 7.88 9.38 -3.42
CA GLY A 85 6.59 9.65 -4.05
C GLY A 85 6.62 10.85 -4.99
N SER A 86 7.37 11.91 -4.64
CA SER A 86 7.56 13.07 -5.53
C SER A 86 8.33 12.72 -6.80
N ALA A 87 9.39 11.92 -6.70
CA ALA A 87 10.11 11.42 -7.87
C ALA A 87 9.22 10.52 -8.72
N ALA A 88 8.53 9.54 -8.11
CA ALA A 88 7.60 8.68 -8.82
C ALA A 88 6.51 9.48 -9.55
N TYR A 89 5.91 10.48 -8.89
CA TYR A 89 4.94 11.40 -9.49
C TYR A 89 5.46 12.09 -10.74
N ASN A 90 6.68 12.64 -10.69
CA ASN A 90 7.29 13.30 -11.84
C ASN A 90 7.40 12.40 -13.08
N HIS A 91 7.60 11.11 -12.88
CA HIS A 91 7.74 10.12 -13.96
C HIS A 91 6.40 9.60 -14.49
N VAL A 92 5.32 9.62 -13.69
CA VAL A 92 4.02 9.07 -14.11
C VAL A 92 2.98 10.14 -14.47
N LYS A 93 3.20 11.42 -14.12
CA LYS A 93 2.21 12.49 -14.34
C LYS A 93 1.82 12.73 -15.80
N SER A 94 2.65 12.30 -16.76
CA SER A 94 2.35 12.38 -18.19
C SER A 94 1.63 11.16 -18.75
N ILE A 95 1.42 10.11 -17.95
CA ILE A 95 0.69 8.91 -18.34
C ILE A 95 -0.80 9.24 -18.30
N SER A 96 -1.45 9.18 -19.46
CA SER A 96 -2.88 9.50 -19.60
C SER A 96 -3.79 8.38 -19.08
N ASN A 97 -3.33 7.14 -19.09
CA ASN A 97 -4.06 6.02 -18.53
C ASN A 97 -3.95 6.03 -16.99
N TRP A 98 -5.08 6.27 -16.33
CA TRP A 98 -5.13 6.39 -14.87
C TRP A 98 -4.69 5.13 -14.12
N ASN A 99 -5.09 3.94 -14.59
CA ASN A 99 -4.75 2.68 -13.93
C ASN A 99 -3.26 2.40 -14.07
N GLU A 100 -2.69 2.63 -15.25
CA GLU A 100 -1.26 2.51 -15.49
C GLU A 100 -0.46 3.49 -14.63
N ALA A 101 -0.89 4.76 -14.56
CA ALA A 101 -0.22 5.76 -13.74
C ALA A 101 -0.22 5.39 -12.25
N ARG A 102 -1.36 4.92 -11.72
CA ARG A 102 -1.46 4.44 -10.32
C ARG A 102 -0.57 3.25 -10.05
N GLU A 103 -0.55 2.29 -10.97
CA GLU A 103 0.27 1.10 -10.85
C GLU A 103 1.76 1.48 -10.82
N GLN A 104 2.23 2.22 -11.82
CA GLN A 104 3.62 2.62 -11.91
C GLN A 104 4.02 3.54 -10.75
N PHE A 105 3.13 4.43 -10.30
CA PHE A 105 3.37 5.29 -9.15
C PHE A 105 3.71 4.47 -7.90
N THR A 106 2.89 3.47 -7.57
CA THR A 106 3.09 2.66 -6.36
C THR A 106 4.31 1.74 -6.48
N GLN A 107 4.58 1.19 -7.66
CA GLN A 107 5.78 0.39 -7.92
C GLN A 107 7.06 1.21 -7.79
N LEU A 108 7.12 2.39 -8.42
CA LEU A 108 8.25 3.31 -8.31
C LEU A 108 8.46 3.75 -6.87
N THR A 109 7.40 4.24 -6.22
CA THR A 109 7.50 4.78 -4.86
C THR A 109 8.04 3.73 -3.89
N THR A 110 7.47 2.53 -3.89
CA THR A 110 7.91 1.45 -2.98
C THR A 110 9.29 0.89 -3.33
N LYS A 111 9.65 0.84 -4.61
CA LYS A 111 11.01 0.44 -5.05
C LYS A 111 12.06 1.44 -4.58
N ILE A 112 11.84 2.74 -4.81
CA ILE A 112 12.74 3.81 -4.35
C ILE A 112 12.86 3.78 -2.83
N MET A 113 11.74 3.61 -2.10
CA MET A 113 11.76 3.45 -0.64
C MET A 113 12.68 2.30 -0.20
N ILE A 114 12.53 1.10 -0.75
CA ILE A 114 13.35 -0.05 -0.34
C ILE A 114 14.83 0.12 -0.71
N ASP A 115 15.11 0.66 -1.90
CA ASP A 115 16.48 0.88 -2.38
C ASP A 115 17.24 1.89 -1.52
N HIS A 116 16.53 2.89 -1.00
CA HIS A 116 17.09 3.99 -0.20
C HIS A 116 16.83 3.85 1.31
N ASN A 117 16.42 2.67 1.76
CA ASN A 117 16.12 2.42 3.16
C ASN A 117 17.40 2.32 4.02
N PRO A 118 17.66 3.27 4.96
CA PRO A 118 18.84 3.25 5.81
C PRO A 118 18.76 2.22 6.95
N TYR A 119 17.57 1.68 7.25
CA TYR A 119 17.33 0.73 8.35
C TYR A 119 16.74 -0.59 7.85
N PRO A 120 17.42 -1.32 6.96
CA PRO A 120 16.86 -2.48 6.27
C PRO A 120 16.52 -3.68 7.15
N THR A 121 17.09 -3.75 8.36
CA THR A 121 16.84 -4.82 9.34
C THR A 121 15.67 -4.50 10.28
N GLU A 122 15.28 -3.23 10.35
CA GLU A 122 14.18 -2.73 11.18
C GLU A 122 12.94 -2.54 10.30
N ALA A 123 13.05 -1.73 9.26
CA ALA A 123 12.06 -1.47 8.23
C ALA A 123 12.21 -2.47 7.08
N VAL A 124 11.52 -3.60 7.13
CA VAL A 124 11.76 -4.73 6.21
C VAL A 124 10.87 -4.71 4.97
N ALA A 125 9.84 -3.87 4.95
CA ALA A 125 8.95 -3.68 3.81
C ALA A 125 8.57 -2.20 3.64
N ALA A 126 8.27 -1.81 2.41
CA ALA A 126 7.73 -0.53 2.01
C ALA A 126 6.33 -0.73 1.43
N ILE A 127 5.37 0.07 1.88
CA ILE A 127 3.97 0.00 1.48
C ILE A 127 3.57 1.37 0.98
N CYS A 128 2.77 1.43 -0.08
CA CYS A 128 2.17 2.66 -0.58
C CYS A 128 0.78 2.31 -1.14
N TYR A 129 -0.27 2.68 -0.40
CA TYR A 129 -1.60 2.07 -0.54
C TYR A 129 -2.73 3.10 -0.29
N ASN A 130 -3.79 3.09 -1.09
CA ASN A 130 -4.87 4.10 -1.06
C ASN A 130 -6.24 3.60 -0.58
N LYS A 131 -6.32 2.40 -0.01
CA LYS A 131 -7.56 1.84 0.56
C LYS A 131 -7.40 1.57 2.05
N GLY A 132 -8.46 1.08 2.69
CA GLY A 132 -8.40 0.63 4.08
C GLY A 132 -7.40 -0.51 4.25
N TYR A 133 -6.67 -0.50 5.36
CA TYR A 133 -5.74 -1.56 5.71
C TYR A 133 -5.66 -1.73 7.22
N ASP A 134 -5.28 -2.94 7.63
CA ASP A 134 -4.95 -3.27 9.00
C ASP A 134 -3.50 -3.71 9.11
N VAL A 135 -2.89 -3.42 10.26
CA VAL A 135 -1.55 -3.90 10.60
C VAL A 135 -1.57 -4.59 11.96
N ARG A 136 -0.72 -5.60 12.13
CA ARG A 136 -0.67 -6.37 13.39
C ARG A 136 -0.24 -5.51 14.57
N ASP A 137 0.80 -4.69 14.39
CA ASP A 137 1.26 -3.72 15.38
C ASP A 137 1.48 -2.36 14.72
N ARG A 138 0.65 -1.37 15.07
CA ARG A 138 0.76 0.01 14.57
C ARG A 138 2.06 0.70 14.98
N ARG A 139 2.72 0.25 16.07
CA ARG A 139 4.03 0.78 16.48
C ARG A 139 5.16 0.32 15.55
N GLY A 140 4.91 -0.72 14.75
CA GLY A 140 5.81 -1.18 13.71
C GLY A 140 5.61 -0.49 12.35
N ILE A 141 4.92 0.66 12.32
CA ILE A 141 4.83 1.54 11.14
C ILE A 141 5.85 2.66 11.31
N TYR A 142 6.64 2.90 10.27
CA TYR A 142 7.64 3.97 10.26
C TYR A 142 7.45 4.95 9.10
N GLY A 143 7.62 6.23 9.40
CA GLY A 143 7.64 7.30 8.40
C GLY A 143 6.31 7.54 7.67
N LEU A 144 5.18 7.08 8.22
CA LEU A 144 3.85 7.22 7.59
C LEU A 144 3.63 8.62 7.05
N THR A 145 3.47 8.71 5.73
CA THR A 145 3.32 9.95 4.98
C THR A 145 2.30 9.74 3.88
N SER A 146 1.37 10.68 3.72
CA SER A 146 0.42 10.70 2.61
C SER A 146 1.10 11.25 1.35
N GLN A 147 0.93 10.57 0.21
CA GLN A 147 1.42 10.97 -1.11
C GLN A 147 0.26 11.12 -2.08
N GLU A 148 0.11 12.30 -2.67
CA GLU A 148 -0.94 12.56 -3.67
C GLU A 148 -0.43 12.18 -5.07
N LEU A 149 -1.23 11.40 -5.80
CA LEU A 149 -1.14 11.25 -7.25
C LEU A 149 -2.30 12.03 -7.88
N ALA A 150 -1.99 13.10 -8.60
CA ALA A 150 -2.98 13.92 -9.28
C ALA A 150 -2.68 13.99 -10.79
N ILE A 151 -3.57 13.45 -11.61
CA ILE A 151 -3.51 13.52 -13.07
C ILE A 151 -4.88 13.97 -13.55
N TRP A 152 -4.97 15.22 -14.03
CA TRP A 152 -6.25 15.88 -14.31
C TRP A 152 -7.16 14.98 -15.16
N PRO A 153 -8.42 14.76 -14.76
CA PRO A 153 -9.15 15.35 -13.62
C PRO A 153 -9.11 14.51 -12.32
N LEU A 154 -8.36 13.41 -12.30
CA LEU A 154 -8.35 12.42 -11.23
C LEU A 154 -7.27 12.69 -10.20
N LYS A 155 -7.56 12.34 -8.94
CA LYS A 155 -6.58 12.37 -7.86
C LYS A 155 -6.82 11.27 -6.83
N THR A 156 -5.78 10.89 -6.12
CA THR A 156 -5.83 9.91 -5.03
C THR A 156 -4.67 10.13 -4.08
N ASP A 157 -4.94 10.00 -2.79
CA ASP A 157 -3.94 9.99 -1.73
C ASP A 157 -3.56 8.56 -1.37
N TYR A 158 -2.26 8.29 -1.25
CA TYR A 158 -1.70 7.02 -0.83
C TYR A 158 -1.05 7.17 0.54
N ASP A 159 -1.36 6.27 1.47
CA ASP A 159 -0.59 6.11 2.70
C ASP A 159 0.67 5.31 2.37
N CYS A 160 1.82 5.95 2.50
CA CYS A 160 3.11 5.33 2.21
C CYS A 160 3.97 5.29 3.49
N PHE A 161 4.47 4.11 3.83
CA PHE A 161 5.19 3.85 5.08
C PHE A 161 6.09 2.62 4.98
N TYR A 162 7.02 2.50 5.91
CA TYR A 162 7.75 1.25 6.12
C TYR A 162 7.09 0.41 7.19
N MET A 163 7.12 -0.91 7.01
CA MET A 163 6.66 -1.88 7.99
C MET A 163 7.84 -2.61 8.63
N GLY A 164 7.78 -2.70 9.95
CA GLY A 164 8.78 -3.36 10.77
C GLY A 164 8.77 -4.89 10.66
N LYS A 165 9.87 -5.52 11.06
CA LYS A 165 9.93 -6.99 11.25
C LYS A 165 8.83 -7.46 12.22
N ASN A 166 8.42 -8.72 12.09
CA ASN A 166 7.36 -9.29 12.94
C ASN A 166 6.10 -8.40 12.93
N ASN A 167 5.70 -7.97 11.74
CA ASN A 167 4.44 -7.28 11.52
C ASN A 167 3.72 -7.96 10.35
N ALA A 168 2.44 -7.69 10.22
CA ALA A 168 1.64 -8.17 9.10
C ALA A 168 0.75 -7.03 8.62
N PHE A 169 0.47 -7.03 7.32
CA PHE A 169 -0.36 -6.05 6.64
C PHE A 169 -1.50 -6.80 5.96
N TRP A 170 -2.73 -6.32 6.16
CA TRP A 170 -3.93 -6.84 5.52
C TRP A 170 -4.60 -5.72 4.73
N SER A 171 -4.65 -5.87 3.41
CA SER A 171 -5.33 -4.95 2.51
C SER A 171 -6.85 -5.15 2.54
N GLN A 172 -7.59 -4.07 2.32
CA GLN A 172 -9.02 -4.12 2.06
C GLN A 172 -9.29 -3.65 0.62
N GLY A 173 -9.27 -4.60 -0.31
CA GLY A 173 -9.47 -4.39 -1.76
C GLY A 173 -8.16 -4.14 -2.53
N ASP A 174 -8.30 -3.67 -3.77
CA ASP A 174 -7.18 -3.24 -4.62
C ASP A 174 -6.89 -1.74 -4.43
N GLY A 175 -5.67 -1.45 -3.96
CA GLY A 175 -5.28 -0.12 -3.53
C GLY A 175 -3.80 0.22 -3.72
N GLY A 176 -2.99 -0.64 -4.32
CA GLY A 176 -1.57 -0.34 -4.54
C GLY A 176 -0.63 -1.51 -4.32
N THR A 177 0.63 -1.18 -3.98
CA THR A 177 1.75 -2.13 -4.01
C THR A 177 2.42 -2.26 -2.65
N ILE A 178 2.83 -3.49 -2.33
CA ILE A 178 3.66 -3.82 -1.18
C ILE A 178 5.00 -4.34 -1.71
N ASN A 179 6.10 -3.73 -1.29
CA ASN A 179 7.44 -4.22 -1.60
C ASN A 179 8.09 -4.70 -0.30
N ALA A 180 8.28 -6.01 -0.17
CA ALA A 180 8.97 -6.60 0.98
C ALA A 180 10.37 -7.04 0.58
N ARG A 181 11.35 -6.90 1.48
CA ARG A 181 12.67 -7.49 1.30
C ARG A 181 12.62 -9.01 1.57
N LEU A 182 11.87 -9.73 0.75
CA LEU A 182 12.16 -11.10 0.37
C LEU A 182 12.91 -11.03 -0.96
N PRO A 183 13.82 -11.97 -1.29
CA PRO A 183 14.62 -11.87 -2.51
C PRO A 183 13.71 -11.76 -3.75
N GLY A 184 13.60 -10.53 -4.30
CA GLY A 184 12.96 -10.27 -5.58
C GLY A 184 11.43 -10.25 -5.65
N PHE A 185 10.68 -10.16 -4.54
CA PHE A 185 9.20 -10.20 -4.60
C PHE A 185 8.54 -8.83 -4.32
N LEU A 186 8.17 -8.13 -5.40
CA LEU A 186 7.13 -7.09 -5.36
C LEU A 186 5.77 -7.80 -5.23
N LEU A 187 5.17 -7.75 -4.02
CA LEU A 187 3.83 -8.25 -3.80
C LEU A 187 2.83 -7.20 -4.29
N LYS A 188 2.43 -7.33 -5.55
CA LYS A 188 1.26 -6.66 -6.10
C LYS A 188 0.02 -7.11 -5.33
N SER A 189 -0.69 -6.18 -4.68
CA SER A 189 -1.99 -6.46 -4.06
C SER A 189 -3.10 -6.05 -5.02
N PHE A 190 -3.22 -6.76 -6.15
CA PHE A 190 -4.36 -6.65 -7.07
C PHE A 190 -5.29 -7.84 -6.81
N HIS A 191 -6.51 -7.58 -6.31
CA HIS A 191 -7.65 -8.51 -6.33
C HIS A 191 -8.86 -7.76 -6.86
#